data_AF-A0A3D2TZU3-F1
#
_entry.id   AF-A0A3D2TZU3-F1
#
_cell.length_a   1.000
_cell.length_b   1.000
_cell.length_c   1.000
_cell.angle_alpha   90.00
_cell.angle_beta   90.00
_cell.angle_gamma   90.00
#
_symmetry.space_group_name_H-M   'P 1'
#
loop_
_entity.id
_entity.type
_entity.pdbx_description
1 polymer ?
#
loop_
_entity_poly.entity_id
_entity_poly.type
_entity_poly.pdbx_seq_one_letter_code
_entity_poly.pdbx_strand_id
1 'polypeptide(L)'
;MGSAADNRQVPISQRGVDRLSSSRGPDLLGAVLRKTPRGDVVMAVRREWLQGSDAARLKRMDEARAASSTRIWRRLIERIDAWKTALKPDDPLLVSLSLERTRVVNQLKAVEASGRVPATRFVLISVPATDVSSLTIQVPAHKQIALVAWVEELDDVETRSARDLAAELAKMDIDPATASAESLWRDVPAVEDDKPTWLVRRALKTIQLVEPLHFQGTGGLLVAVNGKKPGRGLDQPIDSKVIGDLLGQVLGGTLGGNLGKLLDQLGGRPGGAKPGGVGLDPLLPAVRRAESAGRDAFRVTRFRHDVAGRRTMVQSEFLVQLDRGEWAVVWQASETIMVRARPEARKRIERDPRVQGLLKLVKGLGLDGGDQAIETALQFGAATQEGQERIDAGFLRFRDRYSHRLDGPPLWWGRTIRTGEDGKP
;
A
#
# COMPACT_ATOMS: atom_id res chain seq x y z
N MET A 1 44.00 15.27 -28.57
CA MET A 1 43.72 13.98 -29.24
C MET A 1 42.35 13.53 -28.79
N GLY A 2 41.38 13.53 -29.70
CA GLY A 2 39.97 13.30 -29.41
C GLY A 2 39.70 11.82 -29.08
N SER A 3 39.16 11.59 -27.88
CA SER A 3 38.54 10.32 -27.53
C SER A 3 37.16 10.29 -28.18
N ALA A 4 37.02 9.51 -29.25
CA ALA A 4 35.72 9.14 -29.80
C ALA A 4 34.94 8.40 -28.70
N ALA A 5 34.04 9.12 -28.02
CA ALA A 5 33.13 8.53 -27.07
C ALA A 5 32.25 7.52 -27.82
N ASP A 6 32.30 6.27 -27.37
CA ASP A 6 31.56 5.13 -27.88
C ASP A 6 30.06 5.46 -27.83
N ASN A 7 29.50 5.91 -28.97
CA ASN A 7 28.10 6.30 -29.13
C ASN A 7 27.18 5.07 -29.24
N ARG A 8 27.41 4.07 -28.38
CA ARG A 8 26.56 2.89 -28.28
C ARG A 8 25.39 3.21 -27.37
N GLN A 9 24.20 3.21 -27.96
CA GLN A 9 22.94 3.36 -27.24
C GLN A 9 22.84 2.28 -26.15
N VAL A 10 22.77 2.68 -24.88
CA VAL A 10 22.67 1.75 -23.74
C VAL A 10 21.43 0.85 -23.92
N PRO A 11 21.55 -0.49 -23.88
CA PRO A 11 20.41 -1.40 -24.00
C PRO A 11 19.35 -1.13 -22.93
N ILE A 12 18.06 -1.24 -23.28
CA ILE A 12 16.97 -0.95 -22.33
C ILE A 12 17.06 -1.80 -21.06
N SER A 13 17.53 -3.05 -21.15
CA SER A 13 17.71 -3.97 -20.02
C SER A 13 18.74 -3.51 -18.99
N GLN A 14 19.63 -2.58 -19.36
CA GLN A 14 20.64 -2.02 -18.47
C GLN A 14 20.22 -0.68 -17.86
N ARG A 15 19.09 -0.11 -18.26
CA ARG A 15 18.59 1.19 -17.78
C ARG A 15 17.71 1.04 -16.53
N GLY A 16 17.45 2.15 -15.86
CA GLY A 16 16.53 2.21 -14.73
C GLY A 16 15.08 2.54 -15.10
N VAL A 17 14.84 3.09 -16.28
CA VAL A 17 13.50 3.51 -16.74
C VAL A 17 12.76 2.42 -17.52
N ASP A 18 11.44 2.39 -17.38
CA ASP A 18 10.56 1.55 -18.19
C ASP A 18 10.49 2.07 -19.63
N ARG A 19 10.18 1.16 -20.56
CA ARG A 19 9.90 1.50 -21.96
C ARG A 19 8.53 1.04 -22.38
N LEU A 20 7.74 1.95 -22.94
CA LEU A 20 6.48 1.66 -23.60
C LEU A 20 6.61 1.99 -25.08
N SER A 21 6.49 0.97 -25.93
CA SER A 21 6.36 1.13 -27.36
C SER A 21 4.88 1.16 -27.73
N SER A 22 4.49 2.13 -28.55
CA SER A 22 3.12 2.24 -29.05
C SER A 22 3.09 2.10 -30.56
N SER A 23 1.96 1.60 -31.09
CA SER A 23 1.69 1.68 -32.53
C SER A 23 1.52 3.13 -33.02
N ARG A 24 1.33 4.09 -32.09
CA ARG A 24 1.06 5.50 -32.38
C ARG A 24 2.14 6.42 -31.80
N GLY A 25 3.31 6.40 -32.43
CA GLY A 25 4.40 7.36 -32.20
C GLY A 25 5.65 6.74 -31.57
N PRO A 26 6.59 7.58 -31.10
CA PRO A 26 7.87 7.12 -30.57
C PRO A 26 7.70 6.36 -29.25
N ASP A 27 8.72 5.56 -28.92
CA ASP A 27 8.85 4.91 -27.61
C ASP A 27 8.85 5.94 -26.49
N LEU A 28 8.13 5.65 -25.40
CA LEU A 28 8.13 6.44 -24.18
C LEU A 28 9.08 5.83 -23.15
N LEU A 29 9.87 6.67 -22.49
CA LEU A 29 10.77 6.32 -21.39
C LEU A 29 10.38 7.05 -20.10
N GLY A 30 10.39 6.35 -18.97
CA GLY A 30 9.81 6.88 -17.72
C GLY A 30 9.43 5.78 -16.73
N ALA A 31 8.48 6.06 -15.83
CA ALA A 31 8.04 5.11 -14.82
C ALA A 31 6.58 4.71 -15.04
N VAL A 32 6.34 3.42 -15.29
CA VAL A 32 5.00 2.87 -15.36
C VAL A 32 4.41 2.85 -13.96
N LEU A 33 3.32 3.60 -13.79
CA LEU A 33 2.62 3.70 -12.53
C LEU A 33 1.67 2.52 -12.36
N ARG A 34 0.93 2.17 -13.43
CA ARG A 34 -0.04 1.08 -13.41
C ARG A 34 -0.53 0.65 -14.80
N LYS A 35 -1.07 -0.56 -14.87
CA LYS A 35 -2.05 -1.01 -15.88
C LYS A 35 -3.48 -0.89 -15.33
N THR A 36 -4.33 -0.09 -15.95
CA THR A 36 -5.73 0.10 -15.51
C THR A 36 -6.52 -1.19 -15.70
N PRO A 37 -7.68 -1.37 -15.04
CA PRO A 37 -8.56 -2.52 -15.28
C PRO A 37 -9.02 -2.64 -16.75
N ARG A 38 -9.07 -1.52 -17.48
CA ARG A 38 -9.36 -1.48 -18.93
C ARG A 38 -8.14 -1.84 -19.79
N GLY A 39 -6.99 -2.08 -19.16
CA GLY A 39 -5.73 -2.45 -19.80
C GLY A 39 -4.83 -1.27 -20.19
N ASP A 40 -5.28 -0.03 -20.00
CA ASP A 40 -4.49 1.16 -20.32
C ASP A 40 -3.23 1.19 -19.47
N VAL A 41 -2.09 1.58 -20.05
CA VAL A 41 -0.85 1.76 -19.32
C VAL A 41 -0.68 3.23 -18.99
N VAL A 42 -0.60 3.55 -17.70
CA VAL A 42 -0.32 4.91 -17.22
C VAL A 42 1.14 5.02 -16.83
N MET A 43 1.82 6.00 -17.42
CA MET A 43 3.25 6.20 -17.28
C MET A 43 3.55 7.66 -16.92
N ALA A 44 4.41 7.87 -15.92
CA ALA A 44 5.00 9.16 -15.63
C ALA A 44 6.25 9.36 -16.50
N VAL A 45 6.28 10.46 -17.25
CA VAL A 45 7.38 10.80 -18.16
C VAL A 45 7.91 12.18 -17.80
N ARG A 46 9.24 12.32 -17.68
CA ARG A 46 9.88 13.60 -17.38
C ARG A 46 9.66 14.56 -18.55
N ARG A 47 9.20 15.78 -18.24
CA ARG A 47 8.89 16.78 -19.28
C ARG A 47 10.07 17.15 -20.14
N GLU A 48 11.22 17.34 -19.50
CA GLU A 48 12.47 17.70 -20.16
C GLU A 48 12.84 16.67 -21.22
N TRP A 49 12.78 15.38 -20.88
CA TRP A 49 13.00 14.30 -21.82
C TRP A 49 11.97 14.32 -22.95
N LEU A 50 10.68 14.46 -22.62
CA LEU A 50 9.60 14.49 -23.63
C LEU A 50 9.69 15.69 -24.58
N GLN A 51 10.19 16.83 -24.09
CA GLN A 51 10.44 18.03 -24.90
C GLN A 51 11.48 17.75 -25.99
N GLY A 52 12.52 16.96 -25.69
CA GLY A 52 13.52 16.54 -26.66
C GLY A 52 13.03 15.42 -27.61
N SER A 53 12.19 14.50 -27.11
CA SER A 53 11.79 13.32 -27.87
C SER A 53 10.48 13.48 -28.69
N ASP A 54 9.49 14.20 -28.18
CA ASP A 54 8.17 14.41 -28.80
C ASP A 54 7.54 15.73 -28.28
N ALA A 55 8.14 16.86 -28.66
CA ALA A 55 7.68 18.21 -28.29
C ALA A 55 6.20 18.47 -28.66
N ALA A 56 5.74 17.90 -29.78
CA ALA A 56 4.37 18.06 -30.24
C ALA A 56 3.37 17.40 -29.28
N ARG A 57 3.68 16.20 -28.76
CA ARG A 57 2.88 15.54 -27.73
C ARG A 57 2.88 16.35 -26.44
N LEU A 58 4.03 16.82 -25.98
CA LEU A 58 4.11 17.64 -24.77
C LEU A 58 3.23 18.89 -24.87
N LYS A 59 3.30 19.61 -26.00
CA LYS A 59 2.45 20.79 -26.26
C LYS A 59 0.95 20.46 -26.17
N ARG A 60 0.50 19.38 -26.81
CA ARG A 60 -0.92 18.94 -26.74
C ARG A 60 -1.34 18.61 -25.30
N MET A 61 -0.45 17.99 -24.52
CA MET A 61 -0.73 17.68 -23.12
C MET A 61 -0.84 18.93 -22.26
N ASP A 62 -0.01 19.94 -22.51
CA ASP A 62 -0.07 21.22 -21.81
C ASP A 62 -1.34 22.00 -22.13
N GLU A 63 -1.76 22.02 -23.39
CA GLU A 63 -3.03 22.64 -23.81
C GLU A 63 -4.22 21.94 -23.16
N ALA A 64 -4.25 20.60 -23.19
CA ALA A 64 -5.31 19.82 -22.54
C ALA A 64 -5.34 20.05 -21.02
N ARG A 65 -4.18 20.17 -20.39
CA ARG A 65 -4.06 20.47 -18.95
C ARG A 65 -4.50 21.90 -18.64
N ALA A 66 -4.12 22.88 -19.46
CA ALA A 66 -4.55 24.27 -19.30
C ALA A 66 -6.08 24.37 -19.34
N ALA A 67 -6.73 23.62 -20.24
CA ALA A 67 -8.17 23.58 -20.38
C ALA A 67 -8.89 22.94 -19.17
N SER A 68 -8.27 21.96 -18.49
CA SER A 68 -8.93 21.19 -17.42
C SER A 68 -8.55 21.61 -15.99
N SER A 69 -7.38 22.22 -15.76
CA SER A 69 -6.83 22.44 -14.41
C SER A 69 -7.72 23.31 -13.52
N THR A 70 -8.27 24.42 -14.05
CA THR A 70 -9.15 25.31 -13.28
C THR A 70 -10.42 24.60 -12.83
N ARG A 71 -11.01 23.77 -13.71
CA ARG A 71 -12.17 22.91 -13.36
C ARG A 71 -11.82 21.94 -12.24
N ILE A 72 -10.68 21.26 -12.34
CA ILE A 72 -10.21 20.28 -11.34
C ILE A 72 -10.08 20.96 -9.97
N TRP A 73 -9.42 22.12 -9.90
CA TRP A 73 -9.21 22.82 -8.63
C TRP A 73 -10.50 23.40 -8.05
N ARG A 74 -11.40 23.96 -8.87
CA ARG A 74 -12.72 24.42 -8.39
C ARG A 74 -13.51 23.27 -7.76
N ARG A 75 -13.57 22.12 -8.47
CA ARG A 75 -14.24 20.92 -7.96
C ARG A 75 -13.59 20.38 -6.68
N LEU A 76 -12.26 20.47 -6.56
CA LEU A 76 -11.56 20.07 -5.35
C LEU A 76 -11.89 21.02 -4.18
N ILE A 77 -11.92 22.34 -4.40
CA ILE A 77 -12.31 23.31 -3.37
C ILE A 77 -13.73 22.99 -2.85
N GLU A 78 -14.69 22.80 -3.76
CA GLU A 78 -16.07 22.42 -3.39
C GLU A 78 -16.11 21.13 -2.57
N ARG A 79 -15.36 20.11 -2.97
CA ARG A 79 -15.28 18.83 -2.24
C ARG A 79 -14.65 18.98 -0.87
N ILE A 80 -13.61 19.79 -0.72
CA ILE A 80 -12.98 20.08 0.58
C ILE A 80 -13.96 20.84 1.47
N ASP A 81 -14.68 21.82 0.94
CA ASP A 81 -15.66 22.61 1.70
C ASP A 81 -16.83 21.75 2.16
N ALA A 82 -17.38 20.91 1.28
CA ALA A 82 -18.42 19.95 1.64
C ALA A 82 -17.92 18.96 2.71
N TRP A 83 -16.68 18.48 2.60
CA TRP A 83 -16.10 17.58 3.59
C TRP A 83 -15.93 18.27 4.94
N LYS A 84 -15.39 19.50 4.98
CA LYS A 84 -15.25 20.28 6.23
C LYS A 84 -16.58 20.48 6.94
N THR A 85 -17.64 20.80 6.21
CA THR A 85 -19.01 20.98 6.78
C THR A 85 -19.58 19.70 7.39
N ALA A 86 -19.17 18.54 6.87
CA ALA A 86 -19.62 17.24 7.39
C ALA A 86 -18.82 16.76 8.64
N LEU A 87 -17.70 17.41 8.96
CA LEU A 87 -16.88 17.06 10.12
C LEU A 87 -17.37 17.76 11.39
N LYS A 88 -17.03 17.17 12.55
CA LYS A 88 -17.28 17.81 13.84
C LYS A 88 -16.33 19.01 14.03
N PRO A 89 -16.72 20.04 14.82
CA PRO A 89 -15.89 21.23 15.01
C PRO A 89 -14.49 20.97 15.59
N ASP A 90 -14.31 19.88 16.33
CA ASP A 90 -13.06 19.46 16.97
C ASP A 90 -12.29 18.40 16.17
N ASP A 91 -12.73 18.08 14.95
CA ASP A 91 -12.10 17.03 14.14
C ASP A 91 -10.67 17.45 13.71
N PRO A 92 -9.64 16.62 13.98
CA PRO A 92 -8.25 16.96 13.65
C PRO A 92 -8.01 17.16 12.15
N LEU A 93 -8.87 16.62 11.28
CA LEU A 93 -8.77 16.82 9.84
C LEU A 93 -9.02 18.27 9.41
N LEU A 94 -9.78 19.06 10.18
CA LEU A 94 -10.16 20.42 9.80
C LEU A 94 -8.95 21.32 9.52
N VAL A 95 -7.88 21.19 10.29
CA VAL A 95 -6.63 21.95 10.08
C VAL A 95 -5.98 21.53 8.77
N SER A 96 -5.81 20.22 8.55
CA SER A 96 -5.18 19.71 7.34
C SER A 96 -5.98 20.05 6.08
N LEU A 97 -7.31 20.01 6.14
CA LEU A 97 -8.19 20.38 5.03
C LEU A 97 -8.14 21.87 4.74
N SER A 98 -7.98 22.71 5.77
CA SER A 98 -7.85 24.16 5.60
C SER A 98 -6.54 24.54 4.93
N LEU A 99 -5.43 23.88 5.29
CA LEU A 99 -4.14 24.06 4.61
C LEU A 99 -4.23 23.66 3.13
N GLU A 100 -4.82 22.50 2.85
CA GLU A 100 -4.97 22.01 1.48
C GLU A 100 -5.90 22.89 0.65
N ARG A 101 -7.01 23.37 1.23
CA ARG A 101 -7.90 24.34 0.59
C ARG A 101 -7.15 25.61 0.21
N THR A 102 -6.38 26.18 1.14
CA THR A 102 -5.60 27.41 0.89
C THR A 102 -4.59 27.20 -0.23
N ARG A 103 -3.90 26.05 -0.26
CA ARG A 103 -3.00 25.68 -1.36
C ARG A 103 -3.71 25.70 -2.70
N VAL A 104 -4.86 25.02 -2.81
CA VAL A 104 -5.61 24.89 -4.07
C VAL A 104 -6.18 26.25 -4.51
N VAL A 105 -6.70 27.06 -3.59
CA VAL A 105 -7.17 28.43 -3.88
C VAL A 105 -6.05 29.30 -4.41
N ASN A 106 -4.86 29.24 -3.81
CA ASN A 106 -3.72 30.02 -4.27
C ASN A 106 -3.25 29.58 -5.67
N GLN A 107 -3.27 28.28 -5.97
CA GLN A 107 -3.00 27.75 -7.31
C GLN A 107 -4.02 28.25 -8.34
N LEU A 108 -5.32 28.19 -8.00
CA LEU A 108 -6.37 28.67 -8.88
C LEU A 108 -6.22 30.18 -9.16
N LYS A 109 -6.02 31.00 -8.13
CA LYS A 109 -5.78 32.44 -8.27
C LYS A 109 -4.56 32.76 -9.13
N ALA A 110 -3.45 32.03 -8.95
CA ALA A 110 -2.24 32.24 -9.73
C ALA A 110 -2.47 31.95 -11.22
N VAL A 111 -3.25 30.91 -11.56
CA VAL A 111 -3.59 30.59 -12.94
C VAL A 111 -4.59 31.58 -13.53
N GLU A 112 -5.59 32.02 -12.76
CA GLU A 112 -6.54 33.03 -13.21
C GLU A 112 -5.87 34.39 -13.46
N ALA A 113 -4.87 34.75 -12.66
CA ALA A 113 -4.11 35.99 -12.84
C ALA A 113 -3.11 35.94 -14.01
N SER A 114 -2.42 34.81 -14.20
CA SER A 114 -1.35 34.69 -15.21
C SER A 114 -1.80 34.09 -16.54
N GLY A 115 -2.96 33.43 -16.57
CA GLY A 115 -3.41 32.61 -17.70
C GLY A 115 -2.58 31.34 -17.94
N ARG A 116 -1.63 31.00 -17.03
CA ARG A 116 -0.68 29.90 -17.22
C ARG A 116 -0.73 28.90 -16.07
N VAL A 117 -0.89 27.62 -16.40
CA VAL A 117 -0.80 26.54 -15.41
C VAL A 117 0.67 26.22 -15.11
N PRO A 118 1.10 26.19 -13.83
CA PRO A 118 2.47 25.82 -13.48
C PRO A 118 2.84 24.43 -14.00
N ALA A 119 3.97 24.34 -14.69
CA ALA A 119 4.51 23.07 -15.13
C ALA A 119 4.89 22.20 -13.91
N THR A 120 4.62 20.90 -14.02
CA THR A 120 5.05 19.89 -13.05
C THR A 120 6.21 19.12 -13.64
N ARG A 121 7.16 18.56 -12.88
CA ARG A 121 8.32 17.89 -13.48
C ARG A 121 7.96 16.73 -14.41
N PHE A 122 6.89 16.02 -14.08
CA PHE A 122 6.37 14.90 -14.88
C PHE A 122 5.07 15.27 -15.57
N VAL A 123 4.79 14.54 -16.66
CA VAL A 123 3.47 14.41 -17.26
C VAL A 123 3.00 12.96 -17.14
N LEU A 124 1.69 12.77 -17.06
CA LEU A 124 1.08 11.44 -17.02
C LEU A 124 0.51 11.12 -18.39
N ILE A 125 1.05 10.08 -19.02
CA ILE A 125 0.59 9.60 -20.32
C ILE A 125 -0.19 8.30 -20.08
N SER A 126 -1.46 8.30 -20.51
CA SER A 126 -2.29 7.11 -20.55
C SER A 126 -2.31 6.57 -21.98
N VAL A 127 -1.81 5.35 -22.18
CA VAL A 127 -1.81 4.68 -23.49
C VAL A 127 -2.83 3.55 -23.44
N PRO A 128 -3.84 3.53 -24.33
CA PRO A 128 -4.80 2.44 -24.41
C PRO A 128 -4.13 1.09 -24.65
N ALA A 129 -4.66 0.01 -24.05
CA ALA A 129 -4.10 -1.33 -24.21
C ALA A 129 -3.91 -1.73 -25.68
N THR A 130 -4.86 -1.35 -26.54
CA THR A 130 -4.87 -1.62 -27.99
C THR A 130 -3.73 -0.94 -28.73
N ASP A 131 -3.20 0.15 -28.18
CA ASP A 131 -2.16 0.95 -28.79
C ASP A 131 -0.76 0.57 -28.27
N VAL A 132 -0.66 -0.35 -27.30
CA VAL A 132 0.61 -0.83 -26.74
C VAL A 132 1.15 -1.98 -27.57
N SER A 133 2.29 -1.76 -28.25
CA SER A 133 2.97 -2.80 -29.04
C SER A 133 3.98 -3.59 -28.21
N SER A 134 4.69 -2.94 -27.29
CA SER A 134 5.59 -3.61 -26.35
C SER A 134 5.72 -2.84 -25.05
N LEU A 135 5.93 -3.55 -23.94
CA LEU A 135 6.14 -2.94 -22.63
C LEU A 135 7.30 -3.64 -21.91
N THR A 136 8.35 -2.89 -21.62
CA THR A 136 9.49 -3.34 -20.82
C THR A 136 9.42 -2.69 -19.44
N ILE A 137 9.25 -3.52 -18.41
CA ILE A 137 9.26 -3.10 -17.02
C ILE A 137 10.60 -3.45 -16.41
N GLN A 138 11.32 -2.47 -15.88
CA GLN A 138 12.63 -2.70 -15.26
C GLN A 138 12.52 -3.43 -13.93
N VAL A 139 13.59 -4.13 -13.56
CA VAL A 139 13.71 -4.76 -12.25
C VAL A 139 13.67 -3.71 -11.13
N PRO A 140 13.10 -4.01 -9.95
CA PRO A 140 12.88 -3.02 -8.90
C PRO A 140 14.13 -2.24 -8.47
N ALA A 141 15.30 -2.90 -8.40
CA ALA A 141 16.55 -2.24 -8.04
C ALA A 141 16.97 -1.17 -9.06
N HIS A 142 16.85 -1.47 -10.35
CA HIS A 142 17.16 -0.51 -11.43
C HIS A 142 16.17 0.66 -11.43
N LYS A 143 14.88 0.38 -11.21
CA LYS A 143 13.86 1.42 -11.07
C LYS A 143 14.16 2.37 -9.92
N GLN A 144 14.50 1.80 -8.76
CA GLN A 144 14.81 2.59 -7.58
C GLN A 144 16.00 3.53 -7.83
N ILE A 145 17.04 3.05 -8.52
CA ILE A 145 18.17 3.90 -8.92
C ILE A 145 17.71 5.06 -9.82
N ALA A 146 16.89 4.80 -10.86
CA ALA A 146 16.39 5.88 -11.71
C ALA A 146 15.47 6.86 -10.99
N LEU A 147 14.63 6.38 -10.07
CA LEU A 147 13.78 7.24 -9.26
C LEU A 147 14.60 8.16 -8.36
N VAL A 148 15.61 7.62 -7.67
CA VAL A 148 16.52 8.44 -6.84
C VAL A 148 17.34 9.39 -7.72
N ALA A 149 17.83 8.94 -8.87
CA ALA A 149 18.52 9.81 -9.83
C ALA A 149 17.63 10.96 -10.33
N TRP A 150 16.33 10.74 -10.50
CA TRP A 150 15.41 11.85 -10.71
C TRP A 150 15.32 12.75 -9.49
N VAL A 151 15.14 12.25 -8.26
CA VAL A 151 15.10 13.12 -7.06
C VAL A 151 16.31 14.04 -6.99
N GLU A 152 17.50 13.50 -7.25
CA GLU A 152 18.78 14.22 -7.23
C GLU A 152 19.07 15.02 -8.51
N GLU A 153 18.10 15.13 -9.41
CA GLU A 153 18.17 15.94 -10.63
C GLU A 153 19.35 15.58 -11.55
N LEU A 154 19.75 14.31 -11.59
CA LEU A 154 20.79 13.85 -12.50
C LEU A 154 20.35 14.01 -13.97
N ASP A 155 21.32 14.30 -14.82
CA ASP A 155 21.10 14.44 -16.26
C ASP A 155 20.90 13.07 -16.94
N ASP A 156 20.11 13.09 -18.02
CA ASP A 156 19.96 11.98 -18.96
C ASP A 156 19.61 10.60 -18.33
N VAL A 157 18.88 10.61 -17.21
CA VAL A 157 18.45 9.39 -16.50
C VAL A 157 17.77 8.36 -17.41
N GLU A 158 17.02 8.83 -18.41
CA GLU A 158 16.28 7.97 -19.34
C GLU A 158 17.18 7.19 -20.32
N THR A 159 18.41 7.66 -20.56
CA THR A 159 19.33 7.10 -21.57
C THR A 159 20.54 6.39 -20.97
N ARG A 160 20.88 6.69 -19.71
CA ARG A 160 22.02 6.10 -19.00
C ARG A 160 21.73 4.72 -18.41
N SER A 161 22.80 3.97 -18.13
CA SER A 161 22.68 2.68 -17.44
C SER A 161 22.41 2.89 -15.95
N ALA A 162 21.68 1.97 -15.32
CA ALA A 162 21.45 1.97 -13.88
C ALA A 162 22.78 1.89 -13.09
N ARG A 163 23.79 1.23 -13.65
CA ARG A 163 25.13 1.15 -13.03
C ARG A 163 25.81 2.51 -12.99
N ASP A 164 25.75 3.28 -14.07
CA ASP A 164 26.39 4.60 -14.13
C ASP A 164 25.69 5.59 -13.22
N LEU A 165 24.35 5.55 -13.18
CA LEU A 165 23.55 6.36 -12.26
C LEU A 165 23.87 6.01 -10.79
N ALA A 166 23.95 4.73 -10.44
CA ALA A 166 24.32 4.30 -9.09
C ALA A 166 25.74 4.73 -8.72
N ALA A 167 26.69 4.66 -9.65
CA ALA A 167 28.06 5.13 -9.42
C ALA A 167 28.14 6.64 -9.19
N GLU A 168 27.28 7.43 -9.83
CA GLU A 168 27.20 8.87 -9.60
C GLU A 168 26.52 9.22 -8.27
N LEU A 169 25.40 8.56 -7.95
CA LEU A 169 24.74 8.71 -6.64
C LEU A 169 25.70 8.35 -5.50
N ALA A 170 26.52 7.31 -5.66
CA ALA A 170 27.53 6.95 -4.67
C ALA A 170 28.61 8.04 -4.48
N LYS A 171 28.98 8.80 -5.53
CA LYS A 171 29.88 9.96 -5.39
C LYS A 171 29.25 11.10 -4.60
N MET A 172 27.92 11.16 -4.54
CA MET A 172 27.15 12.11 -3.75
C MET A 172 26.85 11.58 -2.33
N ASP A 173 27.39 10.42 -1.94
CA ASP A 173 27.11 9.74 -0.67
C ASP A 173 25.64 9.31 -0.50
N ILE A 174 24.99 8.97 -1.62
CA ILE A 174 23.58 8.53 -1.66
C ILE A 174 23.51 7.06 -2.02
N ASP A 175 22.99 6.24 -1.10
CA ASP A 175 22.63 4.85 -1.38
C ASP A 175 21.20 4.76 -1.93
N PRO A 176 21.01 4.39 -3.22
CA PRO A 176 19.69 4.30 -3.81
C PRO A 176 18.78 3.26 -3.14
N ALA A 177 19.35 2.24 -2.50
CA ALA A 177 18.57 1.20 -1.84
C ALA A 177 17.83 1.70 -0.58
N THR A 178 18.32 2.78 0.02
CA THR A 178 17.76 3.36 1.25
C THR A 178 17.19 4.77 1.05
N ALA A 179 17.66 5.49 0.04
CA ALA A 179 17.15 6.80 -0.32
C ALA A 179 15.65 6.76 -0.70
N SER A 180 14.92 7.80 -0.32
CA SER A 180 13.48 7.91 -0.60
C SER A 180 13.23 8.59 -1.95
N ALA A 181 12.35 8.01 -2.75
CA ALA A 181 11.83 8.61 -3.98
C ALA A 181 10.41 9.19 -3.83
N GLU A 182 9.87 9.26 -2.62
CA GLU A 182 8.47 9.64 -2.40
C GLU A 182 8.19 11.14 -2.66
N SER A 183 9.22 11.98 -2.75
CA SER A 183 9.08 13.40 -3.13
C SER A 183 8.56 13.57 -4.56
N LEU A 184 8.94 12.68 -5.49
CA LEU A 184 8.55 12.75 -6.92
C LEU A 184 7.04 12.76 -7.13
N TRP A 185 6.28 12.17 -6.21
CA TRP A 185 4.82 12.15 -6.28
C TRP A 185 4.18 13.53 -6.13
N ARG A 186 4.94 14.52 -5.67
CA ARG A 186 4.50 15.93 -5.61
C ARG A 186 4.63 16.62 -6.96
N ASP A 187 5.43 16.07 -7.87
CA ASP A 187 5.78 16.65 -9.16
C ASP A 187 5.00 16.04 -10.33
N VAL A 188 3.91 15.34 -10.03
CA VAL A 188 2.93 14.90 -11.03
C VAL A 188 1.79 15.93 -11.15
N PRO A 189 1.14 16.03 -12.32
CA PRO A 189 -0.01 16.91 -12.53
C PRO A 189 -1.18 16.55 -11.61
N ALA A 190 -1.99 17.56 -11.31
CA ALA A 190 -3.26 17.37 -10.64
C ALA A 190 -4.17 16.45 -11.48
N VAL A 191 -4.87 15.53 -10.82
CA VAL A 191 -5.82 14.60 -11.43
C VAL A 191 -7.23 14.87 -10.95
N GLU A 192 -8.19 14.63 -11.84
CA GLU A 192 -9.60 14.67 -11.47
C GLU A 192 -10.04 13.31 -10.95
N ASP A 193 -10.40 13.26 -9.67
CA ASP A 193 -10.98 12.05 -9.10
C ASP A 193 -12.46 11.92 -9.45
N ASP A 194 -12.89 10.73 -9.87
CA ASP A 194 -14.30 10.34 -9.84
C ASP A 194 -14.78 10.13 -8.38
N LYS A 195 -16.07 9.80 -8.20
CA LYS A 195 -16.64 9.61 -6.86
C LYS A 195 -15.94 8.48 -6.07
N PRO A 196 -15.75 7.26 -6.62
CA PRO A 196 -15.01 6.20 -5.92
C PRO A 196 -13.59 6.61 -5.53
N THR A 197 -12.85 7.23 -6.45
CA THR A 197 -11.46 7.65 -6.21
C THR A 197 -11.39 8.71 -5.12
N TRP A 198 -12.35 9.64 -5.10
CA TRP A 198 -12.46 10.65 -4.05
C TRP A 198 -12.69 10.02 -2.66
N LEU A 199 -13.52 8.97 -2.56
CA LEU A 199 -13.75 8.27 -1.28
C LEU A 199 -12.48 7.59 -0.78
N VAL A 200 -11.74 6.94 -1.69
CA VAL A 200 -10.43 6.35 -1.36
C VAL A 200 -9.45 7.43 -0.88
N ARG A 201 -9.39 8.58 -1.57
CA ARG A 201 -8.52 9.68 -1.19
C ARG A 201 -8.87 10.24 0.19
N ARG A 202 -10.16 10.39 0.49
CA ARG A 202 -10.65 10.79 1.81
C ARG A 202 -10.18 9.81 2.89
N ALA A 203 -10.38 8.51 2.68
CA ALA A 203 -9.94 7.49 3.63
C ALA A 203 -8.43 7.55 3.89
N LEU A 204 -7.61 7.65 2.84
CA LEU A 204 -6.14 7.76 2.96
C LEU A 204 -5.70 9.03 3.71
N LYS A 205 -6.44 10.12 3.54
CA LYS A 205 -6.20 11.37 4.26
C LYS A 205 -6.63 11.28 5.73
N THR A 206 -7.76 10.63 6.02
CA THR A 206 -8.23 10.37 7.39
C THR A 206 -7.24 9.53 8.19
N ILE A 207 -6.70 8.46 7.61
CA ILE A 207 -5.83 7.51 8.33
C ILE A 207 -4.43 8.04 8.68
N GLN A 208 -4.12 9.29 8.33
CA GLN A 208 -2.94 9.99 8.84
C GLN A 208 -3.11 10.47 10.27
N LEU A 209 -4.35 10.82 10.63
CA LEU A 209 -4.66 11.44 11.92
C LEU A 209 -5.43 10.49 12.83
N VAL A 210 -6.18 9.55 12.25
CA VAL A 210 -7.01 8.59 12.98
C VAL A 210 -6.68 7.18 12.53
N GLU A 211 -6.25 6.33 13.47
CA GLU A 211 -5.94 4.94 13.13
C GLU A 211 -7.20 4.22 12.60
N PRO A 212 -7.14 3.54 11.44
CA PRO A 212 -8.29 2.80 10.92
C PRO A 212 -8.59 1.61 11.81
N LEU A 213 -9.83 1.13 11.81
CA LEU A 213 -10.18 -0.14 12.43
C LEU A 213 -9.26 -1.23 11.86
N HIS A 214 -8.54 -1.95 12.73
CA HIS A 214 -7.59 -2.98 12.34
C HIS A 214 -8.02 -4.33 12.88
N PHE A 215 -8.23 -5.28 11.99
CA PHE A 215 -8.41 -6.68 12.31
C PHE A 215 -7.09 -7.45 12.21
N GLN A 216 -6.78 -8.30 13.17
CA GLN A 216 -5.64 -9.22 13.11
C GLN A 216 -6.06 -10.64 13.47
N GLY A 217 -5.45 -11.64 12.85
CA GLY A 217 -5.66 -13.03 13.23
C GLY A 217 -5.16 -14.07 12.23
N THR A 218 -5.59 -15.32 12.40
CA THR A 218 -5.17 -16.48 11.62
C THR A 218 -6.38 -17.26 11.11
N GLY A 219 -6.26 -17.86 9.93
CA GLY A 219 -7.36 -18.62 9.33
C GLY A 219 -8.65 -17.79 9.18
N GLY A 220 -9.76 -18.29 9.75
CA GLY A 220 -11.06 -17.59 9.79
C GLY A 220 -11.28 -16.71 11.02
N LEU A 221 -10.35 -16.71 11.99
CA LEU A 221 -10.47 -15.93 13.23
C LEU A 221 -9.82 -14.56 13.03
N LEU A 222 -10.62 -13.50 13.15
CA LEU A 222 -10.16 -12.11 13.10
C LEU A 222 -10.61 -11.38 14.37
N VAL A 223 -9.69 -10.67 15.01
CA VAL A 223 -9.94 -9.87 16.22
C VAL A 223 -9.66 -8.40 15.90
N ALA A 224 -10.51 -7.49 16.35
CA ALA A 224 -10.24 -6.05 16.22
C ALA A 224 -9.21 -5.65 17.29
N VAL A 225 -8.08 -5.05 16.89
CA VAL A 225 -6.96 -4.75 17.79
C VAL A 225 -6.92 -3.30 18.31
N ASN A 226 -7.66 -2.39 17.66
CA ASN A 226 -7.68 -0.96 17.98
C ASN A 226 -9.11 -0.36 17.94
N GLY A 227 -10.13 -1.22 18.01
CA GLY A 227 -11.52 -0.85 17.80
C GLY A 227 -12.19 -0.11 18.95
N LYS A 228 -11.72 1.09 19.34
CA LYS A 228 -12.50 1.97 20.23
C LYS A 228 -13.77 2.39 19.50
N LYS A 229 -14.95 2.10 20.07
CA LYS A 229 -16.22 2.63 19.57
C LYS A 229 -16.64 3.87 20.37
N PRO A 230 -17.12 4.94 19.72
CA PRO A 230 -18.08 5.82 20.38
C PRO A 230 -19.38 5.03 20.58
N GLY A 231 -19.74 4.76 21.83
CA GLY A 231 -21.12 4.46 22.22
C GLY A 231 -21.65 3.02 22.19
N ARG A 232 -20.94 1.99 21.69
CA ARG A 232 -21.30 0.56 21.92
C ARG A 232 -20.11 -0.38 21.80
N GLY A 233 -19.25 -0.40 22.84
CA GLY A 233 -17.99 -1.13 22.96
C GLY A 233 -17.72 -2.30 22.02
N LEU A 234 -16.70 -2.15 21.18
CA LEU A 234 -15.75 -3.22 20.88
C LEU A 234 -14.42 -2.91 21.60
N ASP A 235 -14.53 -2.32 22.79
CA ASP A 235 -13.45 -2.26 23.78
C ASP A 235 -13.56 -3.47 24.69
N GLN A 236 -13.23 -4.63 24.14
CA GLN A 236 -12.63 -5.64 24.99
C GLN A 236 -11.17 -5.75 24.52
N PRO A 237 -10.16 -5.35 25.34
CA PRO A 237 -8.86 -6.03 25.25
C PRO A 237 -9.16 -7.51 25.12
N ILE A 238 -8.52 -8.21 24.17
CA ILE A 238 -8.79 -9.63 23.84
C ILE A 238 -9.41 -10.31 25.05
N ASP A 239 -10.75 -10.50 25.01
CA ASP A 239 -11.47 -10.85 26.24
C ASP A 239 -10.75 -12.04 26.85
N SER A 240 -10.46 -11.99 28.15
CA SER A 240 -9.95 -13.15 28.86
C SER A 240 -10.84 -14.38 28.65
N LYS A 241 -12.11 -14.19 28.26
CA LYS A 241 -12.97 -15.23 27.69
C LYS A 241 -12.63 -15.65 26.26
N VAL A 242 -12.25 -14.78 25.34
CA VAL A 242 -11.79 -15.20 23.99
C VAL A 242 -10.46 -15.93 24.09
N ILE A 243 -9.52 -15.46 24.92
CA ILE A 243 -8.30 -16.21 25.26
C ILE A 243 -8.65 -17.50 26.00
N GLY A 244 -9.60 -17.45 26.93
CA GLY A 244 -10.10 -18.57 27.72
C GLY A 244 -10.93 -19.58 26.93
N ASP A 245 -11.57 -19.19 25.85
CA ASP A 245 -12.35 -20.02 24.92
C ASP A 245 -11.42 -20.60 23.86
N LEU A 246 -10.40 -19.85 23.42
CA LEU A 246 -9.30 -20.40 22.63
C LEU A 246 -8.57 -21.47 23.47
N LEU A 247 -8.22 -21.16 24.72
CA LEU A 247 -7.66 -22.11 25.70
C LEU A 247 -8.64 -23.22 26.06
N GLY A 248 -9.93 -22.94 26.13
CA GLY A 248 -10.99 -23.90 26.41
C GLY A 248 -11.20 -24.88 25.25
N GLN A 249 -11.01 -24.44 24.01
CA GLN A 249 -10.93 -25.31 22.84
C GLN A 249 -9.59 -26.07 22.76
N VAL A 250 -8.49 -25.46 23.24
CA VAL A 250 -7.17 -26.12 23.42
C VAL A 250 -7.19 -27.18 24.53
N LEU A 251 -8.00 -27.01 25.57
CA LEU A 251 -8.02 -27.91 26.74
C LEU A 251 -9.21 -28.88 26.73
N GLY A 252 -10.31 -28.51 26.08
CA GLY A 252 -11.57 -29.26 26.06
C GLY A 252 -11.71 -30.28 24.93
N GLY A 253 -10.75 -30.37 24.00
CA GLY A 253 -10.76 -31.33 22.90
C GLY A 253 -9.46 -32.13 22.83
N THR A 254 -9.43 -33.34 23.39
CA THR A 254 -8.47 -34.45 23.13
C THR A 254 -7.04 -34.02 22.72
N LEU A 255 -6.42 -33.11 23.47
CA LEU A 255 -5.08 -32.58 23.18
C LEU A 255 -4.05 -33.25 24.10
N GLY A 256 -3.65 -34.45 23.70
CA GLY A 256 -2.34 -34.99 24.08
C GLY A 256 -1.23 -34.12 23.48
N GLY A 257 -0.73 -33.18 24.27
CA GLY A 257 0.69 -32.78 24.33
C GLY A 257 1.39 -32.29 23.05
N ASN A 258 0.76 -31.53 22.15
CA ASN A 258 1.55 -30.96 21.04
C ASN A 258 1.06 -29.59 20.53
N LEU A 259 1.64 -28.52 21.07
CA LEU A 259 1.49 -27.13 20.58
C LEU A 259 1.81 -26.98 19.09
N GLY A 260 2.68 -27.84 18.52
CA GLY A 260 2.93 -27.88 17.07
C GLY A 260 1.67 -28.19 16.24
N LYS A 261 0.79 -29.07 16.73
CA LYS A 261 -0.52 -29.34 16.09
C LYS A 261 -1.47 -28.16 16.19
N LEU A 262 -1.35 -27.36 17.25
CA LEU A 262 -2.16 -26.16 17.46
C LEU A 262 -1.72 -25.02 16.54
N LEU A 263 -0.41 -24.83 16.37
CA LEU A 263 0.14 -23.92 15.37
C LEU A 263 -0.17 -24.38 13.94
N ASP A 264 -0.23 -25.68 13.66
CA ASP A 264 -0.68 -26.21 12.37
C ASP A 264 -2.19 -25.99 12.12
N GLN A 265 -3.02 -26.15 13.16
CA GLN A 265 -4.47 -25.90 13.08
C GLN A 265 -4.80 -24.41 12.96
N LEU A 266 -4.09 -23.54 13.68
CA LEU A 266 -4.17 -22.08 13.53
C LEU A 266 -3.47 -21.59 12.24
N GLY A 267 -2.46 -22.32 11.76
CA GLY A 267 -1.63 -22.01 10.59
C GLY A 267 -2.27 -22.37 9.24
N GLY A 268 -3.34 -23.17 9.25
CA GLY A 268 -4.23 -23.34 8.11
C GLY A 268 -3.94 -24.56 7.24
N ARG A 269 -4.16 -25.76 7.78
CA ARG A 269 -4.70 -26.85 6.94
C ARG A 269 -6.23 -26.83 7.03
N PRO A 270 -6.96 -26.34 6.02
CA PRO A 270 -8.37 -26.67 5.92
C PRO A 270 -8.43 -28.18 5.67
N GLY A 271 -9.11 -28.91 6.56
CA GLY A 271 -9.55 -30.26 6.21
C GLY A 271 -10.39 -30.17 4.93
N GLY A 272 -9.91 -30.80 3.86
CA GLY A 272 -10.75 -31.34 2.78
C GLY A 272 -11.66 -30.40 1.99
N ALA A 273 -11.42 -29.09 1.92
CA ALA A 273 -12.15 -28.25 0.98
C ALA A 273 -11.56 -28.39 -0.44
N LYS A 274 -12.24 -29.18 -1.30
CA LYS A 274 -11.95 -29.29 -2.73
C LYS A 274 -11.85 -27.89 -3.36
N PRO A 275 -10.86 -27.63 -4.25
CA PRO A 275 -10.84 -26.42 -5.06
C PRO A 275 -12.00 -26.50 -6.06
N GLY A 276 -13.10 -25.79 -5.78
CA GLY A 276 -14.28 -25.81 -6.65
C GLY A 276 -15.60 -25.36 -6.05
N GLY A 277 -15.68 -25.05 -4.74
CA GLY A 277 -16.84 -24.37 -4.18
C GLY A 277 -16.79 -22.87 -4.49
N VAL A 278 -17.92 -22.26 -4.87
CA VAL A 278 -18.10 -20.80 -5.00
C VAL A 278 -17.84 -20.16 -3.63
N GLY A 279 -16.57 -19.93 -3.33
CA GLY A 279 -16.10 -19.52 -2.01
C GLY A 279 -16.27 -18.02 -1.85
N LEU A 280 -17.12 -17.61 -0.90
CA LEU A 280 -17.25 -16.22 -0.45
C LEU A 280 -15.87 -15.60 -0.20
N ASP A 281 -15.68 -14.33 -0.56
CA ASP A 281 -14.41 -13.61 -0.36
C ASP A 281 -13.98 -13.72 1.12
N PRO A 282 -12.73 -14.14 1.42
CA PRO A 282 -12.28 -14.35 2.80
C PRO A 282 -12.22 -13.06 3.63
N LEU A 283 -12.43 -11.89 3.01
CA LEU A 283 -12.55 -10.59 3.69
C LEU A 283 -13.99 -10.23 4.07
N LEU A 284 -14.99 -10.94 3.54
CA LEU A 284 -16.41 -10.64 3.76
C LEU A 284 -16.81 -10.56 5.25
N PRO A 285 -16.32 -11.42 6.16
CA PRO A 285 -16.61 -11.27 7.58
C PRO A 285 -16.07 -9.97 8.19
N ALA A 286 -14.87 -9.54 7.79
CA ALA A 286 -14.29 -8.28 8.26
C ALA A 286 -15.05 -7.08 7.71
N VAL A 287 -15.45 -7.15 6.44
CA VAL A 287 -16.28 -6.12 5.79
C VAL A 287 -17.60 -5.93 6.55
N ARG A 288 -18.37 -7.01 6.79
CA ARG A 288 -19.65 -6.93 7.53
C ARG A 288 -19.49 -6.35 8.94
N ARG A 289 -18.39 -6.68 9.62
CA ARG A 289 -18.06 -6.12 10.94
C ARG A 289 -17.71 -4.64 10.87
N ALA A 290 -16.98 -4.20 9.85
CA ALA A 290 -16.69 -2.79 9.61
C ALA A 290 -17.97 -1.99 9.31
N GLU A 291 -18.86 -2.53 8.47
CA GLU A 291 -20.18 -1.94 8.18
C GLU A 291 -21.03 -1.81 9.45
N SER A 292 -21.11 -2.86 10.25
CA SER A 292 -21.84 -2.85 11.54
C SER A 292 -21.23 -1.88 12.55
N ALA A 293 -19.95 -1.53 12.40
CA ALA A 293 -19.25 -0.55 13.22
C ALA A 293 -19.33 0.88 12.63
N GLY A 294 -20.01 1.07 11.49
CA GLY A 294 -20.11 2.37 10.82
C GLY A 294 -18.77 2.90 10.34
N ARG A 295 -17.83 2.02 9.99
CA ARG A 295 -16.51 2.39 9.47
C ARG A 295 -16.54 2.38 7.95
N ASP A 296 -15.90 3.37 7.34
CA ASP A 296 -15.72 3.55 5.89
C ASP A 296 -14.35 3.07 5.40
N ALA A 297 -13.44 2.75 6.31
CA ALA A 297 -12.16 2.15 6.02
C ALA A 297 -11.71 1.22 7.15
N PHE A 298 -11.00 0.14 6.80
CA PHE A 298 -10.38 -0.75 7.78
C PHE A 298 -9.14 -1.44 7.20
N ARG A 299 -8.28 -1.90 8.08
CA ARG A 299 -7.14 -2.74 7.76
C ARG A 299 -7.36 -4.14 8.30
N VAL A 300 -6.83 -5.14 7.62
CA VAL A 300 -6.82 -6.53 8.07
C VAL A 300 -5.40 -7.07 7.91
N THR A 301 -4.90 -7.77 8.91
CA THR A 301 -3.64 -8.52 8.86
C THR A 301 -3.90 -9.97 9.21
N ARG A 302 -3.50 -10.88 8.34
CA ARG A 302 -3.67 -12.31 8.49
C ARG A 302 -2.32 -12.99 8.54
N PHE A 303 -2.17 -13.92 9.46
CA PHE A 303 -0.97 -14.72 9.60
C PHE A 303 -1.25 -16.17 9.16
N ARG A 304 -0.27 -16.79 8.51
CA ARG A 304 -0.25 -18.23 8.23
C ARG A 304 1.10 -18.79 8.64
N HIS A 305 1.10 -19.86 9.41
CA HIS A 305 2.30 -20.52 9.88
C HIS A 305 2.43 -21.87 9.19
N ASP A 306 3.56 -22.09 8.54
CA ASP A 306 3.95 -23.40 8.01
C ASP A 306 5.03 -23.94 8.94
N VAL A 307 4.61 -24.77 9.90
CA VAL A 307 5.48 -25.34 10.93
C VAL A 307 6.52 -26.26 10.29
N ALA A 308 6.10 -27.10 9.35
CA ALA A 308 6.97 -28.02 8.62
C ALA A 308 8.02 -27.29 7.77
N GLY A 309 7.60 -26.26 7.04
CA GLY A 309 8.47 -25.42 6.21
C GLY A 309 9.25 -24.35 6.98
N ARG A 310 9.06 -24.25 8.30
CA ARG A 310 9.63 -23.21 9.18
C ARG A 310 9.51 -21.80 8.58
N ARG A 311 8.29 -21.41 8.19
CA ARG A 311 8.01 -20.08 7.62
C ARG A 311 6.69 -19.52 8.13
N THR A 312 6.65 -18.20 8.27
CA THR A 312 5.43 -17.44 8.56
C THR A 312 5.14 -16.52 7.39
N MET A 313 3.91 -16.53 6.89
CA MET A 313 3.41 -15.55 5.95
C MET A 313 2.53 -14.53 6.68
N VAL A 314 2.82 -13.25 6.48
CA VAL A 314 2.04 -12.12 6.99
C VAL A 314 1.44 -11.41 5.79
N GLN A 315 0.11 -11.43 5.67
CA GLN A 315 -0.63 -10.75 4.62
C GLN A 315 -1.41 -9.60 5.23
N SER A 316 -1.40 -8.42 4.62
CA SER A 316 -2.20 -7.30 5.08
C SER A 316 -2.91 -6.63 3.91
N GLU A 317 -4.16 -6.24 4.15
CA GLU A 317 -5.00 -5.51 3.22
C GLU A 317 -5.63 -4.28 3.87
N PHE A 318 -5.74 -3.19 3.10
CA PHE A 318 -6.47 -1.99 3.50
C PHE A 318 -7.65 -1.78 2.56
N LEU A 319 -8.83 -1.63 3.15
CA LEU A 319 -10.11 -1.58 2.45
C LEU A 319 -10.81 -0.25 2.71
N VAL A 320 -11.48 0.25 1.67
CA VAL A 320 -12.28 1.48 1.73
C VAL A 320 -13.65 1.24 1.10
N GLN A 321 -14.70 1.72 1.75
CA GLN A 321 -16.06 1.67 1.24
C GLN A 321 -16.23 2.67 0.09
N LEU A 322 -16.64 2.17 -1.08
CA LEU A 322 -16.92 2.97 -2.27
C LEU A 322 -18.41 3.34 -2.39
N ASP A 323 -19.27 2.43 -1.95
CA ASP A 323 -20.71 2.65 -1.82
C ASP A 323 -21.27 1.70 -0.75
N ARG A 324 -22.55 1.81 -0.44
CA ARG A 324 -23.23 0.87 0.44
C ARG A 324 -23.08 -0.55 -0.10
N GLY A 325 -22.36 -1.37 0.65
CA GLY A 325 -22.07 -2.75 0.30
C GLY A 325 -21.04 -2.96 -0.81
N GLU A 326 -20.29 -1.94 -1.21
CA GLU A 326 -19.17 -2.07 -2.14
C GLU A 326 -17.87 -1.53 -1.52
N TRP A 327 -16.84 -2.37 -1.51
CA TRP A 327 -15.55 -2.10 -0.85
C TRP A 327 -14.39 -2.31 -1.81
N ALA A 328 -13.44 -1.40 -1.85
CA ALA A 328 -12.20 -1.53 -2.62
C ALA A 328 -11.07 -2.06 -1.74
N VAL A 329 -10.29 -3.02 -2.25
CA VAL A 329 -8.97 -3.37 -1.68
C VAL A 329 -7.93 -2.41 -2.25
N VAL A 330 -7.69 -1.33 -1.51
CA VAL A 330 -6.87 -0.18 -1.94
C VAL A 330 -5.37 -0.48 -1.82
N TRP A 331 -5.00 -1.30 -0.84
CA TRP A 331 -3.63 -1.75 -0.68
C TRP A 331 -3.59 -3.19 -0.18
N GLN A 332 -2.57 -3.93 -0.63
CA GLN A 332 -2.31 -5.30 -0.20
C GLN A 332 -0.81 -5.56 -0.25
N ALA A 333 -0.29 -6.25 0.76
CA ALA A 333 1.08 -6.75 0.79
C ALA A 333 1.14 -8.12 1.48
N SER A 334 2.16 -8.90 1.14
CA SER A 334 2.44 -10.19 1.76
C SER A 334 3.93 -10.37 1.94
N GLU A 335 4.35 -10.74 3.15
CA GLU A 335 5.74 -11.01 3.51
C GLU A 335 5.85 -12.44 4.01
N THR A 336 6.83 -13.19 3.49
CA THR A 336 7.15 -14.53 3.99
C THR A 336 8.49 -14.51 4.70
N ILE A 337 8.46 -14.83 5.99
CA ILE A 337 9.62 -14.77 6.89
C ILE A 337 10.00 -16.18 7.32
N MET A 338 11.27 -16.54 7.13
CA MET A 338 11.82 -17.80 7.63
C MET A 338 11.90 -17.78 9.16
N VAL A 339 11.53 -18.89 9.79
CA VAL A 339 11.56 -19.08 11.24
C VAL A 339 12.93 -19.60 11.65
N ARG A 340 13.69 -18.70 12.28
CA ARG A 340 15.04 -18.93 12.80
C ARG A 340 15.17 -18.33 14.20
N ALA A 341 16.18 -18.77 14.94
CA ALA A 341 16.52 -18.18 16.23
C ALA A 341 16.80 -16.68 16.06
N ARG A 342 16.14 -15.85 16.88
CA ARG A 342 16.26 -14.39 16.90
C ARG A 342 16.40 -13.92 18.34
N PRO A 343 17.63 -13.89 18.90
CA PRO A 343 17.84 -13.66 20.33
C PRO A 343 17.26 -12.32 20.81
N GLU A 344 17.41 -11.25 20.02
CA GLU A 344 16.93 -9.92 20.39
C GLU A 344 15.41 -9.79 20.33
N ALA A 345 14.78 -10.30 19.27
CA ALA A 345 13.31 -10.30 19.17
C ALA A 345 12.67 -11.19 20.25
N ARG A 346 13.31 -12.32 20.59
CA ARG A 346 12.89 -13.21 21.67
C ARG A 346 12.87 -12.50 23.02
N LYS A 347 13.96 -11.80 23.39
CA LYS A 347 14.02 -11.03 24.64
C LYS A 347 12.91 -9.99 24.74
N ARG A 348 12.52 -9.35 23.62
CA ARG A 348 11.40 -8.39 23.58
C ARG A 348 10.06 -9.08 23.83
N ILE A 349 9.79 -10.19 23.15
CA ILE A 349 8.54 -10.96 23.30
C ILE A 349 8.41 -11.54 24.72
N GLU A 350 9.49 -12.06 25.30
CA GLU A 350 9.50 -12.59 26.67
C GLU A 350 9.30 -11.50 27.74
N ARG A 351 9.57 -10.24 27.42
CA ARG A 351 9.32 -9.09 28.31
C ARG A 351 7.91 -8.51 28.18
N ASP A 352 7.12 -8.96 27.21
CA ASP A 352 5.72 -8.52 27.07
C ASP A 352 4.88 -9.07 28.24
N PRO A 353 4.20 -8.21 29.03
CA PRO A 353 3.40 -8.64 30.18
C PRO A 353 2.32 -9.69 29.84
N ARG A 354 1.73 -9.61 28.64
CA ARG A 354 0.70 -10.56 28.18
C ARG A 354 1.31 -11.93 27.90
N VAL A 355 2.50 -11.95 27.30
CA VAL A 355 3.26 -13.17 27.03
C VAL A 355 3.76 -13.79 28.33
N GLN A 356 4.21 -12.98 29.30
CA GLN A 356 4.62 -13.49 30.61
C GLN A 356 3.48 -14.17 31.36
N GLY A 357 2.26 -13.61 31.31
CA GLY A 357 1.07 -14.26 31.87
C GLY A 357 0.81 -15.63 31.26
N LEU A 358 0.89 -15.72 29.93
CA LEU A 358 0.70 -16.98 29.19
C LEU A 358 1.82 -18.00 29.49
N LEU A 359 3.08 -17.56 29.51
CA LEU A 359 4.24 -18.41 29.80
C LEU A 359 4.19 -18.98 31.22
N LYS A 360 3.72 -18.22 32.21
CA LYS A 360 3.53 -18.69 33.58
C LYS A 360 2.44 -19.77 33.66
N LEU A 361 1.33 -19.59 32.95
CA LEU A 361 0.26 -20.59 32.87
C LEU A 361 0.75 -21.89 32.22
N VAL A 362 1.47 -21.81 31.10
CA VAL A 362 1.99 -23.01 30.41
C VAL A 362 3.03 -23.74 31.26
N LYS A 363 3.94 -23.02 31.93
CA LYS A 363 4.92 -23.62 32.85
C LYS A 363 4.28 -24.24 34.08
N GLY A 364 3.21 -23.64 34.60
CA GLY A 364 2.45 -24.18 35.74
C GLY A 364 1.68 -25.48 35.43
N LEU A 365 1.47 -25.80 34.16
CA LEU A 365 0.74 -26.99 33.70
C LEU A 365 1.63 -28.23 33.47
N GLY A 366 2.96 -28.12 33.62
CA GLY A 366 3.87 -29.27 33.67
C GLY A 366 3.89 -30.16 32.42
N LEU A 367 3.74 -29.59 31.23
CA LEU A 367 3.71 -30.36 29.97
C LEU A 367 5.12 -30.84 29.57
N ASP A 368 5.30 -32.16 29.43
CA ASP A 368 6.52 -32.76 28.86
C ASP A 368 6.76 -32.23 27.43
N GLY A 369 7.98 -31.71 27.16
CA GLY A 369 8.31 -31.05 25.90
C GLY A 369 7.92 -29.56 25.81
N GLY A 370 7.41 -28.99 26.91
CA GLY A 370 6.97 -27.60 27.00
C GLY A 370 8.04 -26.58 26.62
N ASP A 371 9.31 -26.79 26.98
CA ASP A 371 10.39 -25.83 26.68
C ASP A 371 10.70 -25.72 25.18
N GLN A 372 10.74 -26.84 24.46
CA GLN A 372 10.97 -26.85 23.00
C GLN A 372 9.76 -26.29 22.25
N ALA A 373 8.55 -26.56 22.73
CA ALA A 373 7.33 -26.00 22.17
C ALA A 373 7.21 -24.48 22.40
N ILE A 374 7.57 -24.01 23.61
CA ILE A 374 7.67 -22.58 23.94
C ILE A 374 8.73 -21.92 23.06
N GLU A 375 9.91 -22.52 22.92
CA GLU A 375 10.95 -21.98 22.06
C GLU A 375 10.49 -21.87 20.60
N THR A 376 9.82 -22.90 20.08
CA THR A 376 9.27 -22.88 18.72
C THR A 376 8.23 -21.75 18.59
N ALA A 377 7.29 -21.64 19.53
CA ALA A 377 6.29 -20.56 19.53
C ALA A 377 6.94 -19.17 19.57
N LEU A 378 8.00 -18.97 20.36
CA LEU A 378 8.76 -17.73 20.42
C LEU A 378 9.45 -17.42 19.09
N GLN A 379 10.02 -18.42 18.42
CA GLN A 379 10.66 -18.24 17.10
C GLN A 379 9.62 -17.86 16.03
N PHE A 380 8.43 -18.47 16.04
CA PHE A 380 7.32 -18.11 15.14
C PHE A 380 6.76 -16.72 15.47
N GLY A 381 6.61 -16.37 16.75
CA GLY A 381 6.22 -15.04 17.19
C GLY A 381 7.19 -13.96 16.72
N ALA A 382 8.50 -14.20 16.86
CA ALA A 382 9.54 -13.29 16.38
C ALA A 382 9.52 -13.13 14.85
N ALA A 383 9.31 -14.21 14.10
CA ALA A 383 9.15 -14.14 12.64
C ALA A 383 7.88 -13.37 12.23
N THR A 384 6.79 -13.54 12.99
CA THR A 384 5.52 -12.81 12.77
C THR A 384 5.70 -11.31 13.00
N GLN A 385 6.35 -10.94 14.10
CA GLN A 385 6.65 -9.54 14.43
C GLN A 385 7.51 -8.90 13.33
N GLU A 386 8.57 -9.56 12.87
CA GLU A 386 9.40 -9.06 11.77
C GLU A 386 8.59 -8.87 10.48
N GLY A 387 7.76 -9.84 10.12
CA GLY A 387 6.88 -9.73 8.96
C GLY A 387 5.90 -8.57 9.09
N GLN A 388 5.33 -8.38 10.27
CA GLN A 388 4.42 -7.27 10.55
C GLN A 388 5.13 -5.91 10.48
N GLU A 389 6.32 -5.76 11.06
CA GLU A 389 7.12 -4.53 10.98
C GLU A 389 7.41 -4.13 9.52
N ARG A 390 7.76 -5.09 8.66
CA ARG A 390 7.98 -4.83 7.22
C ARG A 390 6.69 -4.43 6.49
N ILE A 391 5.60 -5.12 6.78
CA ILE A 391 4.27 -4.86 6.24
C ILE A 391 3.77 -3.47 6.66
N ASP A 392 3.98 -3.08 7.91
CA ASP A 392 3.62 -1.77 8.45
C ASP A 392 4.45 -0.65 7.83
N ALA A 393 5.77 -0.85 7.69
CA ALA A 393 6.62 0.10 6.97
C ALA A 393 6.17 0.28 5.50
N GLY A 394 5.77 -0.81 4.84
CA GLY A 394 5.19 -0.77 3.50
C GLY A 394 3.86 -0.01 3.43
N PHE A 395 2.99 -0.21 4.42
CA PHE A 395 1.72 0.49 4.51
C PHE A 395 1.90 2.00 4.76
N LEU A 396 2.84 2.38 5.63
CA LEU A 396 3.15 3.78 5.90
C LEU A 396 3.68 4.47 4.64
N ARG A 397 4.64 3.87 3.93
CA ARG A 397 5.10 4.41 2.62
C ARG A 397 3.97 4.58 1.63
N PHE A 398 3.08 3.59 1.53
CA PHE A 398 1.91 3.66 0.67
C PHE A 398 0.96 4.80 1.08
N ARG A 399 0.64 4.95 2.36
CA ARG A 399 -0.22 6.02 2.88
C ARG A 399 0.39 7.40 2.62
N ASP A 400 1.68 7.55 2.93
CA ASP A 400 2.38 8.84 2.89
C ASP A 400 2.47 9.38 1.46
N ARG A 401 2.59 8.51 0.46
CA ARG A 401 2.49 8.86 -0.97
C ARG A 401 1.27 9.71 -1.32
N TYR A 402 0.11 9.38 -0.76
CA TYR A 402 -1.16 10.06 -1.03
C TYR A 402 -1.53 11.07 0.05
N SER A 403 -0.62 11.35 0.98
CA SER A 403 -0.92 12.17 2.15
C SER A 403 -0.81 13.67 1.92
N HIS A 404 0.07 14.05 1.01
CA HIS A 404 0.51 15.42 0.87
C HIS A 404 -0.48 16.31 0.11
N ARG A 405 -1.24 15.74 -0.83
CA ARG A 405 -2.12 16.48 -1.74
C ARG A 405 -3.44 15.75 -1.97
N LEU A 406 -4.53 16.49 -2.11
CA LEU A 406 -5.86 15.97 -2.43
C LEU A 406 -6.17 15.95 -3.94
N ASP A 407 -5.26 16.43 -4.79
CA ASP A 407 -5.37 16.40 -6.26
C ASP A 407 -4.33 15.48 -6.92
N GLY A 408 -3.63 14.63 -6.18
CA GLY A 408 -2.61 13.72 -6.75
C GLY A 408 -1.79 13.01 -5.67
N PRO A 409 -0.97 12.01 -6.02
CA PRO A 409 -0.87 11.35 -7.34
C PRO A 409 -2.14 10.54 -7.69
N PRO A 410 -2.26 9.98 -8.91
CA PRO A 410 -3.43 9.19 -9.27
C PRO A 410 -3.53 7.93 -8.42
N LEU A 411 -4.76 7.56 -8.11
CA LEU A 411 -5.11 6.44 -7.24
C LEU A 411 -5.72 5.30 -8.06
N TRP A 412 -5.40 4.07 -7.65
CA TRP A 412 -5.98 2.90 -8.28
C TRP A 412 -6.00 1.72 -7.28
N TRP A 413 -6.96 0.82 -7.40
CA TRP A 413 -7.07 -0.40 -6.56
C TRP A 413 -7.36 -1.65 -7.39
N GLY A 414 -6.95 -2.82 -6.87
CA GLY A 414 -6.89 -4.06 -7.65
C GLY A 414 -8.24 -4.76 -7.81
N ARG A 415 -9.04 -4.80 -6.75
CA ARG A 415 -10.32 -5.53 -6.72
C ARG A 415 -11.33 -4.83 -5.82
N THR A 416 -12.61 -5.07 -6.10
CA THR A 416 -13.73 -4.68 -5.24
C THR A 416 -14.42 -5.91 -4.67
N ILE A 417 -15.08 -5.74 -3.53
CA ILE A 417 -15.83 -6.75 -2.79
C ILE A 417 -17.24 -6.22 -2.62
N ARG A 418 -18.23 -7.03 -2.97
CA ARG A 418 -19.66 -6.70 -2.82
C ARG A 418 -20.25 -7.52 -1.67
N THR A 419 -21.04 -6.87 -0.84
CA THR A 419 -21.73 -7.50 0.31
C THR A 419 -23.22 -7.72 0.07
N GLY A 420 -23.74 -7.26 -1.08
CA GLY A 420 -25.11 -7.52 -1.52
C GLY A 420 -25.38 -9.01 -1.68
N GLU A 421 -26.64 -9.40 -1.48
CA GLU A 421 -27.11 -10.77 -1.63
C GLU A 421 -26.91 -11.27 -3.07
N ASP A 422 -25.81 -11.97 -3.33
CA ASP A 422 -25.80 -13.00 -4.37
C ASP A 422 -26.61 -14.18 -3.85
N GLY A 423 -27.92 -14.03 -4.03
CA GLY A 423 -28.96 -14.95 -3.60
C GLY A 423 -30.14 -14.99 -4.56
N LYS A 424 -29.89 -14.86 -5.88
CA LYS A 424 -30.60 -15.60 -6.95
C LYS A 424 -30.04 -15.24 -8.33
N PRO A 425 -30.02 -16.21 -9.27
CA PRO A 425 -29.57 -16.02 -10.66
C PRO A 425 -30.38 -14.97 -11.42
#